data_AF-A0A0Q6AKB1-F1
#
_entry.id   AF-A0A0Q6AKB1-F1
#
_cell.length_a   1.000
_cell.length_b   1.000
_cell.length_c   1.000
_cell.angle_alpha   90.00
_cell.angle_beta   90.00
_cell.angle_gamma   90.00
#
_symmetry.space_group_name_H-M   'P 1'
#
loop_
_entity.id
_entity.type
_entity.pdbx_description
1 polymer ?
#
loop_
_entity_poly.entity_id
_entity_poly.type
_entity_poly.pdbx_seq_one_letter_code
_entity_poly.pdbx_strand_id
1 'polypeptide(L)'
;MTVATLDVQRAARRARSCFTLARSSTFAGERDAAIARGILMAEKAGLSLDGFDIPGRVRQRQTASSTTANRPGIAERMRGSESDFREAIREAADTRRRWAEELRVGDDESIYDAKRRAFNEATAAAAERDSAAGRRASDLPDRAELRLHDLRERWPSVDAAINALKARRIVVHPATNLADPATPAWFAPVRGLQVLDEWQLRELADEVMA
;
A
#
# COMPACT_ATOMS: atom_id res chain seq x y z
N MET A 1 22.38 24.93 8.90
CA MET A 1 21.64 24.14 7.89
C MET A 1 20.21 23.97 8.38
N THR A 2 19.24 24.50 7.66
CA THR A 2 17.83 24.56 8.07
C THR A 2 17.10 23.27 7.71
N VAL A 3 16.16 22.82 8.55
CA VAL A 3 15.42 21.55 8.41
C VAL A 3 14.82 21.37 6.99
N ALA A 4 14.38 22.45 6.36
CA ALA A 4 13.84 22.44 4.99
C ALA A 4 14.81 21.91 3.92
N THR A 5 16.12 22.11 4.05
CA THR A 5 17.07 21.63 3.03
C THR A 5 17.29 20.11 3.11
N LEU A 6 17.13 19.51 4.30
CA LEU A 6 17.25 18.07 4.48
C LEU A 6 16.05 17.31 3.89
N ASP A 7 14.85 17.88 3.99
CA ASP A 7 13.64 17.27 3.42
C ASP A 7 13.67 17.26 1.90
N VAL A 8 14.12 18.36 1.27
CA VAL A 8 14.30 18.45 -0.19
C VAL A 8 15.33 17.41 -0.68
N GLN A 9 16.46 17.25 0.01
CA GLN A 9 17.47 16.24 -0.33
C GLN A 9 16.95 14.81 -0.16
N ARG A 10 16.13 14.56 0.87
CA ARG A 10 15.52 13.24 1.10
C ARG A 10 14.50 12.91 0.00
N ALA A 11 13.68 13.88 -0.39
CA ALA A 11 12.74 13.74 -1.50
C ALA A 11 13.46 13.47 -2.82
N ALA A 12 14.55 14.21 -3.11
CA ALA A 12 15.36 14.01 -4.30
C ALA A 12 15.95 12.59 -4.37
N ARG A 13 16.49 12.07 -3.25
CA ARG A 13 17.01 10.68 -3.19
C ARG A 13 15.92 9.65 -3.45
N ARG A 14 14.74 9.81 -2.84
CA ARG A 14 13.62 8.88 -3.04
C ARG A 14 13.09 8.90 -4.48
N ALA A 15 12.97 10.08 -5.08
CA ALA A 15 12.60 10.21 -6.49
C ALA A 15 13.61 9.51 -7.40
N ARG A 16 14.92 9.67 -7.17
CA ARG A 16 15.97 8.94 -7.92
C ARG A 16 15.86 7.43 -7.76
N SER A 17 15.60 6.91 -6.56
CA SER A 17 15.39 5.48 -6.34
C SER A 17 14.20 4.94 -7.15
N CYS A 18 13.11 5.70 -7.23
CA CYS A 18 11.95 5.32 -8.05
C CYS A 18 12.28 5.24 -9.54
N PHE A 19 12.99 6.23 -10.09
CA PHE A 19 13.40 6.22 -11.49
C PHE A 19 14.44 5.14 -11.81
N THR A 20 15.31 4.78 -10.85
CA THR A 20 16.19 3.62 -10.97
C THR A 20 15.40 2.31 -11.01
N LEU A 21 14.42 2.12 -10.13
CA LEU A 21 13.54 0.94 -10.15
C LEU A 21 12.78 0.82 -11.48
N ALA A 22 12.28 1.95 -11.99
CA ALA A 22 11.60 2.00 -13.28
C ALA A 22 12.50 1.53 -14.45
N ARG A 23 13.81 1.81 -14.39
CA ARG A 23 14.78 1.32 -15.40
C ARG A 23 15.04 -0.17 -15.31
N SER A 24 15.10 -0.71 -14.09
CA SER A 24 15.42 -2.13 -13.89
C SER A 24 14.21 -3.06 -14.03
N SER A 25 12.98 -2.53 -13.97
CA SER A 25 11.78 -3.37 -14.10
C SER A 25 11.50 -3.76 -15.56
N THR A 26 11.28 -5.05 -15.77
CA THR A 26 10.83 -5.62 -17.05
C THR A 26 9.32 -5.57 -17.22
N PHE A 27 8.57 -5.33 -16.13
CA PHE A 27 7.11 -5.30 -16.12
C PHE A 27 6.59 -3.87 -16.32
N ALA A 28 5.76 -3.67 -17.35
CA ALA A 28 5.29 -2.35 -17.73
C ALA A 28 4.54 -1.62 -16.60
N GLY A 29 3.61 -2.31 -15.91
CA GLY A 29 2.83 -1.70 -14.84
C GLY A 29 3.66 -1.27 -13.62
N GLU A 30 4.71 -2.00 -13.29
CA GLU A 30 5.61 -1.66 -12.17
C GLU A 30 6.50 -0.46 -12.54
N ARG A 31 7.01 -0.46 -13.77
CA ARG A 31 7.75 0.68 -14.33
C ARG A 31 6.92 1.96 -14.30
N ASP A 32 5.69 1.91 -14.79
CA ASP A 32 4.80 3.08 -14.85
C ASP A 32 4.43 3.58 -13.45
N ALA A 33 4.14 2.67 -12.52
CA ALA A 33 3.89 3.02 -11.12
C ALA A 33 5.12 3.64 -10.44
N ALA A 34 6.32 3.15 -10.73
CA ALA A 34 7.56 3.72 -10.21
C ALA A 34 7.84 5.12 -10.77
N ILE A 35 7.59 5.36 -12.06
CA ILE A 35 7.70 6.69 -12.67
C ILE A 35 6.71 7.67 -12.02
N ALA A 36 5.44 7.28 -11.88
CA ALA A 36 4.41 8.13 -11.27
C ALA A 36 4.76 8.53 -9.83
N ARG A 37 5.26 7.59 -9.02
CA ARG A 37 5.73 7.87 -7.65
C ARG A 37 6.91 8.84 -7.62
N GLY A 38 7.89 8.65 -8.52
CA GLY A 38 9.06 9.52 -8.61
C GLY A 38 8.70 10.96 -8.96
N ILE A 39 7.79 11.14 -9.93
CA ILE A 39 7.30 12.46 -10.34
C ILE A 39 6.59 13.16 -9.18
N LEU A 40 5.64 12.48 -8.52
CA LEU A 40 4.88 13.05 -7.41
C LEU A 40 5.79 13.50 -6.24
N MET A 41 6.83 12.71 -5.93
CA MET A 41 7.81 13.09 -4.90
C MET A 41 8.63 14.33 -5.29
N ALA A 42 9.02 14.44 -6.56
CA ALA A 42 9.78 15.59 -7.05
C ALA A 42 8.91 16.85 -7.07
N GLU A 43 7.69 16.77 -7.59
CA GLU A 43 6.73 17.89 -7.63
C GLU A 43 6.38 18.40 -6.23
N LYS A 44 6.06 17.50 -5.29
CA LYS A 44 5.75 17.87 -3.90
C LYS A 44 6.91 18.59 -3.21
N ALA A 45 8.14 18.29 -3.61
CA ALA A 45 9.35 18.94 -3.09
C ALA A 45 9.80 20.17 -3.91
N GLY A 46 9.05 20.56 -4.93
CA GLY A 46 9.42 21.67 -5.83
C GLY A 46 10.67 21.41 -6.67
N LEU A 47 11.01 20.14 -6.91
CA LEU A 47 12.19 19.75 -7.68
C LEU A 47 11.88 19.73 -9.17
N SER A 48 12.75 20.32 -9.99
CA SER A 48 12.65 20.22 -11.44
C SER A 48 12.88 18.77 -11.90
N LEU A 49 11.96 18.24 -12.70
CA LEU A 49 12.05 16.90 -13.29
C LEU A 49 13.22 16.78 -14.28
N ASP A 50 13.78 17.89 -14.77
CA ASP A 50 14.87 17.88 -15.75
C ASP A 50 16.20 17.44 -15.13
N GLY A 51 16.32 17.53 -13.80
CA GLY A 51 17.45 16.99 -13.05
C GLY A 51 17.42 15.47 -12.86
N PHE A 52 16.39 14.79 -13.36
CA PHE A 52 16.21 13.34 -13.24
C PHE A 52 16.33 12.64 -14.58
N ASP A 53 16.89 11.43 -14.54
CA ASP A 53 16.96 10.51 -15.68
C ASP A 53 15.71 9.63 -15.69
N ILE A 54 14.64 10.13 -16.32
CA ILE A 54 13.31 9.48 -16.35
C ILE A 54 13.18 8.66 -17.64
N PRO A 55 12.97 7.33 -17.55
CA PRO A 55 12.80 6.48 -18.72
C PRO A 55 11.64 6.94 -19.61
N GLY A 56 11.87 6.99 -20.93
CA GLY A 56 10.85 7.37 -21.91
C GLY A 56 10.57 8.88 -22.00
N ARG A 57 11.15 9.71 -21.12
CA ARG A 57 11.01 11.16 -21.21
C ARG A 57 11.99 11.72 -22.25
N VAL A 58 11.47 12.16 -23.40
CA VAL A 58 12.25 12.96 -24.35
C VAL A 58 12.58 14.28 -23.67
N ARG A 59 13.86 14.50 -23.31
CA ARG A 59 14.29 15.80 -22.77
C ARG A 59 13.99 16.86 -23.82
N GLN A 60 12.98 17.69 -23.56
CA GLN A 60 12.80 18.92 -24.32
C GLN A 60 14.03 19.78 -24.06
N ARG A 61 14.99 19.72 -24.98
CA ARG A 61 16.14 20.62 -24.99
C ARG A 61 15.54 22.02 -25.09
N GLN A 62 15.62 22.80 -24.02
CA GLN A 62 15.25 24.21 -24.04
C GLN A 62 16.20 24.93 -25.01
N THR A 63 15.85 24.92 -26.29
CA THR A 63 16.35 25.90 -27.25
C THR A 63 15.71 27.22 -26.86
N ALA A 64 16.52 28.08 -26.24
CA ALA A 64 16.20 29.50 -26.16
C ALA A 64 15.94 30.03 -27.57
N SER A 65 14.68 30.29 -27.89
CA SER A 65 14.29 31.30 -28.88
C SER A 65 12.80 31.60 -28.73
N SER A 66 12.57 32.71 -28.04
CA SER A 66 11.50 33.66 -28.29
C SER A 66 11.15 33.74 -29.79
N THR A 67 9.91 33.45 -30.15
CA THR A 67 9.11 34.29 -31.05
C THR A 67 7.64 33.98 -30.78
N THR A 68 7.03 34.84 -29.96
CA THR A 68 5.60 34.97 -29.81
C THR A 68 5.06 35.58 -31.11
N ALA A 69 4.41 34.78 -31.94
CA ALA A 69 3.60 35.27 -33.05
C ALA A 69 2.33 34.41 -33.20
N ASN A 70 1.20 35.03 -32.85
CA ASN A 70 -0.17 34.76 -33.30
C ASN A 70 -0.51 33.34 -33.78
N ARG A 71 -1.08 32.53 -32.87
CA ARG A 71 -1.96 31.41 -33.25
C ARG A 71 -3.36 31.63 -32.66
N PRO A 72 -4.34 32.13 -33.44
CA PRO A 72 -5.74 32.03 -33.04
C PRO A 72 -6.14 30.55 -33.20
N GLY A 73 -6.43 29.88 -32.08
CA GLY A 73 -6.86 28.46 -32.10
C GLY A 73 -6.74 27.71 -30.77
N ILE A 74 -6.06 28.26 -29.76
CA ILE A 74 -5.88 27.57 -28.46
C ILE A 74 -7.17 27.60 -27.62
N ALA A 75 -7.97 28.67 -27.69
CA ALA A 75 -9.24 28.79 -26.95
C ALA A 75 -10.35 27.85 -27.45
N GLU A 76 -10.24 27.32 -28.68
CA GLU A 76 -11.20 26.38 -29.26
C GLU A 76 -10.82 24.93 -28.95
N ARG A 77 -9.51 24.60 -28.95
CA ARG A 77 -9.01 23.29 -28.47
C ARG A 77 -9.19 23.07 -26.97
N MET A 78 -9.14 24.13 -26.15
CA MET A 78 -9.40 24.00 -24.70
C MET A 78 -10.87 23.74 -24.37
N ARG A 79 -11.82 24.24 -25.18
CA ARG A 79 -13.26 23.99 -24.97
C ARG A 79 -13.67 22.55 -25.27
N GLY A 80 -13.06 21.91 -26.27
CA GLY A 80 -13.18 20.47 -26.50
C GLY A 80 -12.66 19.68 -25.29
N SER A 81 -11.47 20.01 -24.79
CA SER A 81 -10.86 19.29 -23.67
C SER A 81 -11.65 19.36 -22.37
N GLU A 82 -12.37 20.47 -22.11
CA GLU A 82 -13.18 20.59 -20.90
C GLU A 82 -14.47 19.76 -20.99
N SER A 83 -15.09 19.72 -22.18
CA SER A 83 -16.25 18.86 -22.42
C SER A 83 -15.87 17.38 -22.32
N ASP A 84 -14.78 16.98 -22.98
CA ASP A 84 -14.26 15.60 -22.95
C ASP A 84 -13.90 15.18 -21.51
N PHE A 85 -13.30 16.08 -20.73
CA PHE A 85 -12.99 15.84 -19.34
C PHE A 85 -14.24 15.68 -18.47
N ARG A 86 -15.26 16.53 -18.65
CA ARG A 86 -16.54 16.42 -17.93
C ARG A 86 -17.28 15.13 -18.29
N GLU A 87 -17.22 14.72 -19.55
CA GLU A 87 -17.77 13.44 -20.01
C GLU A 87 -17.04 12.25 -19.39
N ALA A 88 -15.70 12.26 -19.39
CA ALA A 88 -14.90 11.23 -18.74
C ALA A 88 -15.16 11.12 -17.22
N ILE A 89 -15.35 12.26 -16.53
CA ILE A 89 -15.75 12.26 -15.11
C ILE A 89 -17.12 11.61 -14.92
N ARG A 90 -18.09 11.92 -15.80
CA ARG A 90 -19.44 11.36 -15.74
C ARG A 90 -19.41 9.84 -15.96
N GLU A 91 -18.68 9.38 -16.98
CA GLU A 91 -18.51 7.96 -17.27
C GLU A 91 -17.84 7.21 -16.11
N ALA A 92 -16.82 7.83 -15.49
CA ALA A 92 -16.16 7.26 -14.31
C ALA A 92 -17.08 7.21 -13.08
N ALA A 93 -17.99 8.16 -12.92
CA ALA A 93 -19.00 8.15 -11.85
C ALA A 93 -20.06 7.06 -12.09
N ASP A 94 -20.53 6.91 -13.33
CA ASP A 94 -21.51 5.89 -13.71
C ASP A 94 -20.94 4.48 -13.60
N THR A 95 -19.66 4.31 -13.95
CA THR A 95 -18.94 3.04 -13.75
C THR A 95 -18.80 2.70 -12.27
N ARG A 96 -18.45 3.68 -11.44
CA ARG A 96 -18.38 3.50 -9.98
C ARG A 96 -19.73 3.13 -9.39
N ARG A 97 -20.82 3.77 -9.83
CA ARG A 97 -22.19 3.44 -9.37
C ARG A 97 -22.58 2.01 -9.74
N ARG A 98 -22.37 1.61 -11.00
CA ARG A 98 -22.65 0.23 -11.46
C ARG A 98 -21.91 -0.83 -10.63
N TRP A 99 -20.62 -0.60 -10.36
CA TRP A 99 -19.85 -1.51 -9.49
C TRP A 99 -20.35 -1.51 -8.04
N ALA A 100 -20.77 -0.36 -7.52
CA ALA A 100 -21.30 -0.29 -6.17
C ALA A 100 -22.61 -1.08 -6.03
N GLU A 101 -23.49 -0.99 -7.03
CA GLU A 101 -24.74 -1.76 -7.12
C GLU A 101 -24.47 -3.27 -7.26
N GLU A 102 -23.56 -3.66 -8.15
CA GLU A 102 -23.21 -5.07 -8.39
C GLU A 102 -22.60 -5.74 -7.15
N LEU A 103 -21.72 -5.04 -6.44
CA LEU A 103 -21.04 -5.55 -5.24
C LEU A 103 -21.88 -5.41 -3.95
N ARG A 104 -23.03 -4.74 -4.03
CA ARG A 104 -23.88 -4.40 -2.87
C ARG A 104 -23.07 -3.72 -1.77
N VAL A 105 -22.33 -2.68 -2.14
CA VAL A 105 -21.47 -1.93 -1.21
C VAL A 105 -22.34 -1.31 -0.11
N GLY A 106 -22.02 -1.57 1.15
CA GLY A 106 -22.70 -0.95 2.30
C GLY A 106 -22.43 0.55 2.41
N ASP A 107 -23.28 1.29 3.12
CA ASP A 107 -23.17 2.76 3.25
C ASP A 107 -21.82 3.22 3.86
N ASP A 108 -21.21 2.38 4.71
CA ASP A 108 -19.91 2.62 5.34
C ASP A 108 -18.75 1.79 4.73
N GLU A 109 -18.99 1.07 3.62
CA GLU A 109 -18.02 0.18 2.98
C GLU A 109 -17.38 0.85 1.76
N SER A 110 -16.06 0.73 1.59
CA SER A 110 -15.42 1.18 0.36
C SER A 110 -15.64 0.16 -0.77
N ILE A 111 -15.61 0.59 -2.04
CA ILE A 111 -15.67 -0.33 -3.21
C ILE A 111 -14.55 -1.40 -3.13
N TYR A 112 -13.40 -1.06 -2.57
CA TYR A 112 -12.30 -2.01 -2.40
C TYR A 112 -12.61 -3.08 -1.36
N ASP A 113 -13.20 -2.69 -0.24
CA ASP A 113 -13.61 -3.63 0.82
C ASP A 113 -14.70 -4.57 0.31
N ALA A 114 -15.68 -4.04 -0.44
CA ALA A 114 -16.72 -4.85 -1.06
C ALA A 114 -16.17 -5.83 -2.11
N LYS A 115 -15.19 -5.41 -2.94
CA LYS A 115 -14.50 -6.33 -3.86
C LYS A 115 -13.75 -7.42 -3.11
N ARG A 116 -13.06 -7.06 -2.02
CA ARG A 116 -12.32 -8.02 -1.19
C ARG A 116 -13.25 -9.03 -0.53
N ARG A 117 -14.38 -8.56 -0.01
CA ARG A 117 -15.45 -9.40 0.55
C ARG A 117 -16.01 -10.35 -0.51
N ALA A 118 -16.43 -9.84 -1.67
CA ALA A 118 -16.95 -10.66 -2.77
C ALA A 118 -15.93 -11.71 -3.25
N PHE A 119 -14.64 -11.37 -3.32
CA PHE A 119 -13.58 -12.32 -3.64
C PHE A 119 -13.42 -13.41 -2.58
N ASN A 120 -13.43 -13.04 -1.30
CA ASN A 120 -13.34 -13.98 -0.18
C ASN A 120 -14.54 -14.93 -0.17
N GLU A 121 -15.75 -14.41 -0.35
CA GLU A 121 -16.99 -15.18 -0.46
C GLU A 121 -16.94 -16.16 -1.64
N ALA A 122 -16.53 -15.69 -2.82
CA ALA A 122 -16.38 -16.54 -4.01
C ALA A 122 -15.33 -17.64 -3.81
N THR A 123 -14.22 -17.32 -3.14
CA THR A 123 -13.16 -18.28 -2.82
C THR A 123 -13.66 -19.33 -1.82
N ALA A 124 -14.40 -18.92 -0.78
CA ALA A 124 -15.01 -19.82 0.19
C ALA A 124 -16.03 -20.75 -0.49
N ALA A 125 -16.94 -20.20 -1.30
CA ALA A 125 -17.94 -20.98 -2.04
C ALA A 125 -17.29 -21.94 -3.07
N ALA A 126 -16.18 -21.56 -3.69
CA ALA A 126 -15.40 -22.47 -4.54
C ALA A 126 -14.77 -23.61 -3.73
N ALA A 127 -14.20 -23.30 -2.56
CA ALA A 127 -13.65 -24.29 -1.66
C ALA A 127 -14.72 -25.28 -1.17
N GLU A 128 -15.89 -24.80 -0.77
CA GLU A 128 -17.04 -25.63 -0.37
C GLU A 128 -17.49 -26.57 -1.49
N ARG A 129 -17.60 -26.06 -2.73
CA ARG A 129 -17.95 -26.89 -3.90
C ARG A 129 -16.90 -27.97 -4.18
N ASP A 130 -15.62 -27.66 -4.00
CA ASP A 130 -14.55 -28.64 -4.19
C ASP A 130 -14.53 -29.71 -3.08
N SER A 131 -14.80 -29.32 -1.84
CA SER A 131 -14.98 -30.24 -0.71
C SER A 131 -16.19 -31.15 -0.94
N ALA A 132 -17.33 -30.58 -1.34
CA ALA A 132 -18.55 -31.35 -1.62
C ALA A 132 -18.39 -32.31 -2.80
N ALA A 133 -17.55 -31.97 -3.77
CA ALA A 133 -17.23 -32.83 -4.90
C ALA A 133 -16.15 -33.89 -4.59
N GLY A 134 -15.65 -33.96 -3.35
CA GLY A 134 -14.57 -34.88 -2.96
C GLY A 134 -13.25 -34.61 -3.67
N ARG A 135 -13.09 -33.45 -4.33
CA ARG A 135 -11.88 -33.09 -5.10
C ARG A 135 -10.79 -32.52 -4.20
N ARG A 136 -11.13 -32.10 -2.97
CA ARG A 136 -10.17 -31.78 -1.93
C ARG A 136 -10.37 -32.75 -0.77
N ALA A 137 -9.40 -33.64 -0.55
CA ALA A 137 -9.08 -34.00 0.83
C ALA A 137 -8.80 -32.68 1.57
N SER A 138 -9.25 -32.55 2.81
CA SER A 138 -9.22 -31.31 3.60
C SER A 138 -7.82 -30.79 3.95
N ASP A 139 -6.79 -31.10 3.16
CA ASP A 139 -5.41 -30.63 3.30
C ASP A 139 -5.23 -29.22 2.72
N LEU A 140 -6.23 -28.35 2.88
CA LEU A 140 -5.94 -26.93 2.84
C LEU A 140 -5.06 -26.67 4.06
N PRO A 141 -3.80 -26.21 3.88
CA PRO A 141 -2.93 -25.95 5.02
C PRO A 141 -3.65 -24.96 5.93
N ASP A 142 -3.80 -25.35 7.19
CA ASP A 142 -4.52 -24.55 8.18
C ASP A 142 -3.90 -23.15 8.17
N ARG A 143 -4.70 -22.15 7.80
CA ARG A 143 -4.23 -20.77 7.71
C ARG A 143 -3.72 -20.27 9.06
N ALA A 144 -4.30 -20.77 10.16
CA ALA A 144 -3.81 -20.48 11.49
C ALA A 144 -2.42 -21.08 11.70
N GLU A 145 -2.20 -22.35 11.33
CA GLU A 145 -0.88 -22.99 11.41
C GLU A 145 0.16 -22.30 10.53
N LEU A 146 -0.19 -21.94 9.29
CA LEU A 146 0.69 -21.17 8.41
C LEU A 146 1.04 -19.81 9.03
N ARG A 147 0.06 -19.11 9.60
CA ARG A 147 0.31 -17.83 10.27
C ARG A 147 1.23 -17.99 11.47
N LEU A 148 1.04 -19.04 12.28
CA LEU A 148 1.92 -19.37 13.41
C LEU A 148 3.33 -19.71 12.95
N HIS A 149 3.46 -20.45 11.84
CA HIS A 149 4.74 -20.76 11.22
C HIS A 149 5.46 -19.47 10.77
N ASP A 150 4.78 -18.59 10.04
CA ASP A 150 5.34 -17.32 9.56
C ASP A 150 5.76 -16.38 10.72
N LEU A 151 5.00 -16.39 11.82
CA LEU A 151 5.34 -15.63 13.03
C LEU A 151 6.55 -16.22 13.76
N ARG A 152 6.71 -17.56 13.77
CA ARG A 152 7.90 -18.22 14.31
C ARG A 152 9.15 -17.92 13.49
N GLU A 153 9.04 -17.94 12.16
CA GLU A 153 10.16 -17.66 11.28
C GLU A 153 10.67 -16.23 11.43
N ARG A 154 9.76 -15.25 11.48
CA ARG A 154 10.11 -13.83 11.65
C ARG A 154 10.58 -13.49 13.05
N TRP A 155 10.00 -14.13 14.06
CA TRP A 155 10.31 -13.87 15.47
C TRP A 155 10.77 -15.15 16.15
N PRO A 156 11.99 -15.68 15.95
CA PRO A 156 12.35 -17.03 16.43
C PRO A 156 12.14 -17.26 17.94
N SER A 157 12.22 -16.21 18.74
CA SER A 157 11.98 -16.24 20.19
C SER A 157 11.08 -15.10 20.67
N VAL A 158 10.53 -15.26 21.87
CA VAL A 158 9.83 -14.20 22.61
C VAL A 158 10.71 -12.96 22.76
N ASP A 159 12.00 -13.13 23.09
CA ASP A 159 12.94 -12.02 23.22
C ASP A 159 13.14 -11.24 21.91
N ALA A 160 13.12 -11.93 20.76
CA ALA A 160 13.19 -11.29 19.46
C ALA A 160 11.97 -10.38 19.23
N ALA A 161 10.76 -10.86 19.54
CA ALA A 161 9.54 -10.07 19.47
C ALA A 161 9.58 -8.86 20.44
N ILE A 162 10.01 -9.05 21.69
CA ILE A 162 10.16 -7.97 22.68
C ILE A 162 11.18 -6.93 22.20
N ASN A 163 12.30 -7.35 21.62
CA ASN A 163 13.33 -6.44 21.11
C ASN A 163 12.83 -5.62 19.92
N ALA A 164 12.02 -6.22 19.04
CA ALA A 164 11.38 -5.50 17.94
C ALA A 164 10.40 -4.42 18.46
N LEU A 165 9.59 -4.76 19.47
CA LEU A 165 8.69 -3.81 20.12
C LEU A 165 9.45 -2.68 20.82
N LYS A 166 10.55 -3.00 21.52
CA LYS A 166 11.44 -2.00 22.14
C LYS A 166 12.07 -1.06 21.11
N ALA A 167 12.49 -1.57 19.95
CA ALA A 167 13.02 -0.76 18.86
C ALA A 167 12.01 0.29 18.36
N ARG A 168 10.72 0.01 18.56
CA ARG A 168 9.58 0.89 18.23
C ARG A 168 9.05 1.67 19.44
N ARG A 169 9.79 1.67 20.55
CA ARG A 169 9.46 2.34 21.82
C ARG A 169 8.17 1.84 22.47
N ILE A 170 7.79 0.60 22.19
CA ILE A 170 6.70 -0.09 22.88
C ILE A 170 7.29 -0.82 24.08
N VAL A 171 6.82 -0.46 25.27
CA VAL A 171 7.25 -1.10 26.52
C VAL A 171 6.35 -2.29 26.79
N VAL A 172 6.98 -3.44 27.03
CA VAL A 172 6.32 -4.69 27.38
C VAL A 172 6.81 -5.11 28.76
N HIS A 173 5.87 -5.46 29.63
CA HIS A 173 6.17 -5.94 30.99
C HIS A 173 5.75 -7.41 31.12
N PRO A 174 6.51 -8.26 31.81
CA PRO A 174 6.03 -9.59 32.17
C PRO A 174 4.81 -9.46 33.08
N ALA A 175 3.82 -10.32 32.87
CA ALA A 175 2.57 -10.37 33.60
C ALA A 175 2.26 -11.82 33.99
N THR A 176 1.45 -12.00 35.04
CA THR A 176 0.91 -13.31 35.41
C THR A 176 -0.43 -13.48 34.74
N ASN A 177 -0.59 -14.54 33.95
CA ASN A 177 -1.90 -14.91 33.42
C ASN A 177 -2.75 -15.45 34.58
N LEU A 178 -3.83 -14.76 34.93
CA LEU A 178 -4.70 -15.14 36.05
C LEU A 178 -5.53 -16.40 35.74
N ALA A 179 -5.81 -16.66 34.46
CA ALA A 179 -6.55 -17.85 34.04
C ALA A 179 -5.64 -19.10 34.05
N ASP A 180 -4.36 -18.92 33.75
CA ASP A 180 -3.36 -19.98 33.80
C ASP A 180 -1.99 -19.43 34.26
N PRO A 181 -1.69 -19.48 35.57
CA PRO A 181 -0.44 -18.96 36.12
C PRO A 181 0.82 -19.66 35.62
N ALA A 182 0.70 -20.87 35.05
CA ALA A 182 1.84 -21.60 34.49
C ALA A 182 2.26 -21.06 33.12
N THR A 183 1.36 -20.36 32.43
CA THR A 183 1.61 -19.80 31.10
C THR A 183 2.21 -18.39 31.22
N PRO A 184 3.39 -18.14 30.63
CA PRO A 184 3.98 -16.81 30.63
C PRO A 184 3.09 -15.84 29.85
N ALA A 185 2.93 -14.64 30.42
CA ALA A 185 2.12 -13.58 29.85
C ALA A 185 2.87 -12.26 29.87
N TRP A 186 2.41 -11.34 29.03
CA TRP A 186 2.99 -10.02 28.90
C TRP A 186 1.90 -8.96 28.86
N PHE A 187 2.29 -7.76 29.23
CA PHE A 187 1.42 -6.59 29.23
C PHE A 187 2.03 -5.53 28.32
N ALA A 188 1.23 -5.00 27.39
CA ALA A 188 1.61 -3.91 26.52
C ALA A 188 0.50 -2.83 26.49
N PRO A 189 0.77 -1.58 26.90
CA PRO A 189 -0.27 -0.55 27.09
C PRO A 189 -0.84 0.02 25.78
N VAL A 190 -0.32 -0.40 24.62
CA VAL A 190 -0.65 0.16 23.29
C VAL A 190 -2.08 -0.16 22.86
N ARG A 191 -2.70 -1.19 23.44
CA ARG A 191 -4.08 -1.65 23.14
C ARG A 191 -5.00 -1.64 24.35
N GLY A 192 -4.70 -0.81 25.35
CA GLY A 192 -5.39 -0.84 26.64
C GLY A 192 -4.78 -1.87 27.60
N LEU A 193 -5.50 -2.22 28.66
CA LEU A 193 -5.02 -3.14 29.71
C LEU A 193 -5.15 -4.62 29.27
N GLN A 194 -4.57 -4.98 28.12
CA GLN A 194 -4.64 -6.35 27.62
C GLN A 194 -3.42 -7.17 28.06
N VAL A 195 -3.69 -8.35 28.60
CA VAL A 195 -2.68 -9.39 28.82
C VAL A 195 -2.52 -10.18 27.52
N LEU A 196 -1.28 -10.33 27.07
CA LEU A 196 -0.88 -11.00 25.84
C LEU A 196 -0.22 -12.32 26.18
N ASP A 197 -0.60 -13.38 25.46
CA ASP A 197 0.20 -14.61 25.41
C ASP A 197 1.39 -14.46 24.46
N GLU A 198 2.18 -15.54 24.30
CA GLU A 198 3.35 -15.55 23.42
C GLU A 198 3.00 -15.21 21.97
N TRP A 199 1.86 -15.70 21.47
CA TRP A 199 1.48 -15.55 20.08
C TRP A 199 0.95 -14.15 19.78
N GLN A 200 0.10 -13.63 20.66
CA GLN A 200 -0.38 -12.26 20.60
C GLN A 200 0.77 -11.25 20.70
N LEU A 201 1.82 -11.55 21.47
CA LEU A 201 3.02 -10.73 21.51
C LEU A 201 3.77 -10.71 20.18
N ARG A 202 3.91 -11.87 19.52
CA ARG A 202 4.54 -11.99 18.19
C ARG A 202 3.72 -11.31 17.10
N GLU A 203 2.40 -11.40 17.17
CA GLU A 203 1.49 -10.68 16.27
C GLU A 203 1.62 -9.16 16.43
N LEU A 204 1.66 -8.68 17.68
CA LEU A 204 1.90 -7.26 17.95
C LEU A 204 3.25 -6.80 17.41
N ALA A 205 4.30 -7.62 17.57
CA ALA A 205 5.62 -7.31 16.99
C ALA A 205 5.58 -7.24 15.47
N ASP A 206 4.86 -8.16 14.81
CA ASP A 206 4.69 -8.17 13.35
C ASP A 206 3.98 -6.91 12.85
N GLU A 207 2.87 -6.53 13.49
CA GLU A 207 2.06 -5.38 13.12
C GLU A 207 2.82 -4.05 13.23
N VAL A 208 3.61 -3.87 14.29
CA VAL A 208 4.34 -2.63 14.52
C VAL A 208 5.56 -2.52 13.58
N MET A 209 6.02 -3.64 13.03
CA MET A 209 7.17 -3.70 12.13
C MET A 209 6.82 -3.66 10.65
N ALA A 210 5.57 -3.99 10.29
CA ALA A 210 5.00 -3.81 8.94
C ALA A 210 4.92 -2.31 8.56
#